data_AF-A0A7W9DPB8-F1
#
_entry.id   AF-A0A7W9DPB8-F1
#
_cell.length_a   1.000
_cell.length_b   1.000
_cell.length_c   1.000
_cell.angle_alpha   90.00
_cell.angle_beta   90.00
_cell.angle_gamma   90.00
#
_symmetry.space_group_name_H-M   'P 1'
#
loop_
_entity.id
_entity.type
_entity.pdbx_description
1 polymer ?
#
loop_
_entity_poly.entity_id
_entity_poly.type
_entity_poly.pdbx_seq_one_letter_code
_entity_poly.pdbx_strand_id
1 'polypeptide(L)'
;MRRAVLVVGVVGMGLVAALTGCASGQEAGVASAADRFVAAVRGGQGEAACALLAPDTAEAVASDEETGCAAAILKADLPEGKAGSSGGSAEPSEGAPSAGADGAAQVWGREAQVRVAGDTLFLHRFSKGWLVRAAGCTSQGEKPYRCKVEG
;
A
#
# COMPACT_ATOMS: atom_id res chain seq x y z
N MET A 1 9.75 -45.96 54.16
CA MET A 1 8.56 -46.18 53.30
C MET A 1 8.89 -45.65 51.91
N ARG A 2 8.75 -46.49 50.88
CA ARG A 2 9.07 -46.22 49.47
C ARG A 2 7.85 -45.59 48.77
N ARG A 3 8.10 -44.86 47.66
CA ARG A 3 7.22 -44.39 46.55
C ARG A 3 7.20 -42.85 46.45
N ALA A 4 7.42 -42.19 45.32
CA ALA A 4 7.72 -42.62 43.96
C ALA A 4 8.45 -41.47 43.24
N VAL A 5 9.43 -41.81 42.41
CA VAL A 5 10.12 -40.89 41.50
C VAL A 5 9.15 -40.53 40.37
N LEU A 6 8.83 -39.24 40.19
CA LEU A 6 8.21 -38.72 38.97
C LEU A 6 9.31 -38.07 38.13
N VAL A 7 9.85 -38.85 37.20
CA VAL A 7 10.56 -38.34 36.02
C VAL A 7 9.57 -38.45 34.86
N VAL A 8 8.94 -37.33 34.50
CA VAL A 8 8.18 -37.13 33.25
C VAL A 8 8.22 -35.63 32.97
N GLY A 9 8.80 -35.07 31.91
CA GLY A 9 9.75 -35.55 30.92
C GLY A 9 10.38 -34.30 30.30
N VAL A 10 11.70 -34.29 30.15
CA VAL A 10 12.41 -33.27 29.36
C VAL A 10 12.32 -33.70 27.90
N VAL A 11 11.24 -33.36 27.20
CA VAL A 11 11.15 -33.40 25.73
C VAL A 11 10.11 -32.38 25.28
N GLY A 12 10.56 -31.32 24.59
CA GLY A 12 9.65 -30.38 23.93
C GLY A 12 10.01 -28.90 24.00
N MET A 13 11.28 -28.52 24.06
CA MET A 13 11.72 -27.18 23.65
C MET A 13 11.58 -27.10 22.12
N GLY A 14 10.33 -27.12 21.64
CA GLY A 14 9.98 -27.00 20.25
C GLY A 14 10.33 -25.59 19.80
N LEU A 15 11.49 -25.48 19.14
CA LEU A 15 11.91 -24.36 18.33
C LEU A 15 10.83 -24.09 17.27
N VAL A 16 9.80 -23.31 17.62
CA VAL A 16 8.81 -22.80 16.65
C VAL A 16 9.52 -21.73 15.82
N ALA A 17 10.29 -22.20 14.85
CA ALA A 17 11.03 -21.37 13.92
C ALA A 17 10.06 -20.64 12.98
N ALA A 18 9.96 -19.33 13.18
CA ALA A 18 9.75 -18.29 12.18
C ALA A 18 8.78 -18.61 11.01
N LEU A 19 7.48 -18.41 11.23
CA LEU A 19 6.55 -18.08 10.14
C LEU A 19 6.66 -16.58 9.82
N THR A 20 7.83 -16.09 9.42
CA THR A 20 8.00 -14.68 9.07
C THR A 20 8.48 -14.52 7.64
N GLY A 21 7.65 -13.92 6.80
CA GLY A 21 8.17 -12.94 5.83
C GLY A 21 8.09 -13.24 4.33
N CYS A 22 7.01 -13.85 3.82
CA CYS A 22 6.78 -13.86 2.35
C CYS A 22 5.86 -12.72 1.86
N ALA A 23 5.37 -11.84 2.75
CA ALA A 23 4.57 -10.67 2.36
C ALA A 23 5.41 -9.51 1.78
N SER A 24 6.70 -9.45 2.14
CA SER A 24 7.61 -8.36 1.81
C SER A 24 7.78 -8.11 0.31
N GLY A 25 7.72 -9.15 -0.52
CA GLY A 25 7.87 -9.03 -1.97
C GLY A 25 6.66 -8.36 -2.64
N GLN A 26 5.45 -8.63 -2.18
CA GLN A 26 4.26 -7.96 -2.71
C GLN A 26 4.19 -6.51 -2.22
N GLU A 27 4.44 -6.28 -0.93
CA GLU A 27 4.45 -4.94 -0.33
C GLU A 27 5.48 -4.03 -1.00
N ALA A 28 6.70 -4.52 -1.25
CA ALA A 28 7.73 -3.79 -2.00
C ALA A 28 7.31 -3.47 -3.44
N GLY A 29 6.64 -4.42 -4.12
CA GLY A 29 6.12 -4.20 -5.47
C GLY A 29 5.03 -3.12 -5.52
N VAL A 30 4.15 -3.09 -4.52
CA VAL A 30 3.12 -2.06 -4.37
C VAL A 30 3.74 -0.70 -4.07
N ALA A 31 4.62 -0.61 -3.07
CA ALA A 31 5.30 0.63 -2.70
C ALA A 31 6.08 1.21 -3.89
N SER A 32 6.79 0.36 -4.63
CA SER A 32 7.51 0.77 -5.84
C SER A 32 6.58 1.28 -6.95
N ALA A 33 5.40 0.67 -7.16
CA ALA A 33 4.44 1.16 -8.14
C ALA A 33 3.85 2.52 -7.74
N ALA A 34 3.50 2.69 -6.46
CA ALA A 34 3.02 3.95 -5.92
C ALA A 34 4.06 5.08 -6.02
N ASP A 35 5.33 4.79 -5.67
CA ASP A 35 6.43 5.76 -5.78
C ASP A 35 6.65 6.21 -7.23
N ARG A 36 6.67 5.29 -8.19
CA ARG A 36 6.78 5.63 -9.62
C ARG A 36 5.64 6.52 -10.09
N PHE A 37 4.41 6.24 -9.64
CA PHE A 37 3.25 7.05 -10.01
C PHE A 37 3.36 8.46 -9.45
N VAL A 38 3.65 8.60 -8.16
CA VAL A 38 3.86 9.90 -7.51
C VAL A 38 5.02 10.66 -8.17
N ALA A 39 6.14 10.00 -8.46
CA ALA A 39 7.28 10.60 -9.12
C ALA A 39 6.93 11.08 -10.55
N ALA A 40 6.13 10.31 -11.29
CA ALA A 40 5.66 10.69 -12.62
C ALA A 40 4.77 11.94 -12.57
N VAL A 41 3.78 11.98 -11.66
CA VAL A 41 2.90 13.14 -11.48
C VAL A 41 3.70 14.38 -11.08
N ARG A 42 4.58 14.28 -10.08
CA ARG A 42 5.43 15.39 -9.63
C ARG A 42 6.42 15.88 -10.69
N GLY A 43 6.89 14.97 -11.54
CA GLY A 43 7.77 15.31 -12.65
C GLY A 43 7.05 15.89 -13.86
N GLY A 44 5.72 16.04 -13.82
CA GLY A 44 4.93 16.46 -14.99
C GLY A 44 4.89 15.42 -16.11
N GLN A 45 5.20 14.16 -15.81
CA GLN A 45 5.32 13.07 -16.80
C GLN A 45 3.97 12.37 -16.96
N GLY A 46 3.01 13.07 -17.58
CA GLY A 46 1.62 12.63 -17.70
C GLY A 46 1.45 11.25 -18.35
N GLU A 47 2.22 10.95 -19.39
CA GLU A 47 2.18 9.63 -20.06
C GLU A 47 2.65 8.50 -19.14
N ALA A 48 3.74 8.74 -18.40
CA ALA A 48 4.26 7.76 -17.44
C ALA A 48 3.29 7.56 -16.27
N ALA A 49 2.65 8.63 -15.79
CA ALA A 49 1.63 8.55 -14.74
C ALA A 49 0.41 7.76 -15.23
N CYS A 50 -0.08 8.05 -16.44
CA CYS A 50 -1.21 7.35 -17.03
C CYS A 50 -0.95 5.85 -17.25
N ALA A 51 0.26 5.48 -17.68
CA ALA A 51 0.64 4.07 -17.87
C ALA A 51 0.57 3.22 -16.59
N LEU A 52 0.69 3.89 -15.43
CA LEU A 52 0.62 3.30 -14.09
C LEU A 52 -0.80 3.25 -13.51
N LEU A 53 -1.78 3.87 -14.18
CA LEU A 53 -3.20 3.73 -13.82
C LEU A 53 -3.75 2.37 -14.27
N ALA A 54 -4.76 1.90 -13.54
CA ALA A 54 -5.62 0.82 -14.00
C ALA A 54 -6.37 1.27 -15.27
N PRO A 55 -6.72 0.35 -16.19
CA PRO A 55 -7.41 0.69 -17.44
C PRO A 55 -8.67 1.54 -17.22
N ASP A 56 -9.61 1.05 -16.40
CA ASP A 56 -10.84 1.77 -16.08
C ASP A 56 -10.57 3.16 -15.47
N THR A 57 -9.56 3.28 -14.61
CA THR A 57 -9.16 4.57 -14.02
C THR A 57 -8.55 5.51 -15.06
N ALA A 58 -7.73 5.01 -15.98
CA ALA A 58 -7.16 5.80 -17.07
C ALA A 58 -8.26 6.31 -18.01
N GLU A 59 -9.26 5.47 -18.30
CA GLU A 59 -10.43 5.81 -19.10
C GLU A 59 -11.32 6.85 -18.41
N ALA A 60 -11.57 6.69 -17.11
CA ALA A 60 -12.31 7.66 -16.30
C ALA A 60 -11.61 9.02 -16.27
N VAL A 61 -10.30 9.04 -16.03
CA VAL A 61 -9.48 10.27 -16.04
C VAL A 61 -9.45 10.92 -17.42
N ALA A 62 -9.35 10.14 -18.49
CA ALA A 62 -9.37 10.66 -19.86
C ALA A 62 -10.73 11.24 -20.25
N SER A 63 -11.82 10.68 -19.72
CA SER A 63 -13.19 11.11 -20.06
C SER A 63 -13.55 12.47 -19.44
N ASP A 64 -12.87 12.86 -18.37
CA ASP A 64 -13.06 14.15 -17.71
C ASP A 64 -12.46 15.33 -18.50
N GLU A 65 -11.58 15.07 -19.50
CA GLU A 65 -10.82 16.10 -20.21
C GLU A 65 -10.64 15.80 -21.71
N GLU A 66 -10.92 16.78 -22.58
CA GLU A 66 -10.74 16.67 -24.04
C GLU A 66 -9.28 16.40 -24.47
N THR A 67 -8.32 16.64 -23.57
CA THR A 67 -6.87 16.51 -23.83
C THR A 67 -6.30 15.12 -23.48
N GLY A 68 -7.12 14.20 -22.98
CA GLY A 68 -6.75 12.81 -22.70
C GLY A 68 -6.02 12.60 -21.37
N CYS A 69 -5.81 11.33 -21.01
CA CYS A 69 -5.34 10.89 -19.69
C CYS A 69 -4.05 11.59 -19.22
N ALA A 70 -3.04 11.72 -20.11
CA ALA A 70 -1.75 12.30 -19.75
C ALA A 70 -1.85 13.76 -19.30
N ALA A 71 -2.71 14.56 -19.94
CA ALA A 71 -2.94 15.94 -19.53
C ALA A 71 -3.85 16.01 -18.30
N ALA A 72 -4.90 15.18 -18.27
CA ALA A 72 -5.89 15.15 -17.19
C ALA A 72 -5.27 14.78 -15.83
N ILE A 73 -4.42 13.76 -15.79
CA ILE A 73 -3.84 13.26 -14.54
C ILE A 73 -2.94 14.30 -13.85
N LEU A 74 -2.31 15.20 -14.62
CA LEU A 74 -1.49 16.27 -14.08
C LEU A 74 -2.32 17.44 -13.55
N LYS A 75 -3.58 17.56 -13.98
CA LYS A 75 -4.53 18.59 -13.52
C LYS A 75 -5.38 18.14 -12.34
N ALA A 76 -5.46 16.83 -12.07
CA ALA A 76 -6.26 16.23 -11.01
C ALA A 76 -5.86 16.62 -9.57
N ASP A 77 -4.93 17.59 -9.41
CA ASP A 77 -4.49 18.16 -8.14
C ASP A 77 -4.08 17.08 -7.13
N LEU A 78 -3.30 16.09 -7.57
CA LEU A 78 -2.87 15.01 -6.69
C LEU A 78 -1.80 15.51 -5.72
N PRO A 79 -1.89 15.17 -4.42
CA PRO A 79 -0.94 15.64 -3.42
C PRO A 79 0.48 15.13 -3.69
N GLU A 80 1.46 16.01 -3.53
CA GLU A 80 2.87 15.79 -3.88
C GLU A 80 3.66 14.91 -2.87
N GLY A 81 2.93 14.24 -1.98
CA GLY A 81 3.47 13.45 -0.88
C GLY A 81 4.24 12.23 -1.38
N LYS A 82 5.44 12.00 -0.83
CA LYS A 82 6.26 10.83 -1.20
C LYS A 82 5.57 9.55 -0.73
N ALA A 83 5.54 8.51 -1.57
CA ALA A 83 5.07 7.20 -1.14
C ALA A 83 6.11 6.58 -0.21
N GLY A 84 5.75 6.41 1.06
CA GLY A 84 6.55 5.73 2.08
C GLY A 84 8.06 6.02 2.03
N SER A 85 8.48 7.20 2.48
CA SER A 85 9.87 7.36 2.95
C SER A 85 9.88 7.24 4.47
N SER A 86 10.53 6.19 4.96
CA SER A 86 10.87 5.99 6.37
C SER A 86 11.41 7.27 7.00
N GLY A 87 10.90 7.64 8.17
CA GLY A 87 11.41 8.79 8.92
C GLY A 87 10.76 8.97 10.30
N GLY A 88 10.98 8.03 11.21
CA GLY A 88 10.69 8.22 12.62
C GLY A 88 10.82 6.93 13.42
N SER A 89 11.82 6.85 14.30
CA SER A 89 11.87 5.85 15.37
C SER A 89 10.65 6.04 16.27
N ALA A 90 9.55 5.35 15.98
CA ALA A 90 8.49 5.14 16.95
C ALA A 90 8.82 3.84 17.68
N GLU A 91 9.26 3.98 18.93
CA GLU A 91 9.40 2.85 19.84
C GLU A 91 7.99 2.23 20.04
N PRO A 92 7.82 0.91 19.89
CA PRO A 92 6.51 0.28 19.99
C PRO A 92 6.02 0.30 21.44
N SER A 93 4.89 0.97 21.67
CA SER A 93 4.13 0.84 22.91
C SER A 93 3.33 -0.47 22.89
N GLU A 94 3.60 -1.33 23.87
CA GLU A 94 2.96 -2.63 24.02
C GLU A 94 1.45 -2.47 24.28
N GLY A 95 0.60 -2.95 23.36
CA GLY A 95 -0.84 -3.09 23.60
C GLY A 95 -1.79 -2.60 22.51
N ALA A 96 -1.31 -1.99 21.41
CA ALA A 96 -2.16 -1.67 20.26
C ALA A 96 -2.17 -2.84 19.24
N PRO A 97 -3.32 -3.19 18.63
CA PRO A 97 -3.31 -4.03 17.44
C PRO A 97 -2.44 -3.33 16.39
N SER A 98 -1.51 -4.04 15.76
CA SER A 98 -0.57 -3.50 14.78
C SER A 98 -1.30 -2.84 13.60
N ALA A 99 -1.70 -1.58 13.78
CA ALA A 99 -1.99 -0.67 12.69
C ALA A 99 -0.67 -0.53 11.94
N GLY A 100 -0.61 -1.09 10.73
CA GLY A 100 0.60 -1.12 9.92
C GLY A 100 1.27 0.25 9.90
N ALA A 101 2.59 0.23 10.07
CA ALA A 101 3.44 1.41 10.17
C ALA A 101 3.02 2.50 9.18
N ASP A 102 3.00 3.73 9.66
CA ASP A 102 2.57 4.91 8.93
C ASP A 102 3.34 4.99 7.59
N GLY A 103 2.64 4.72 6.48
CA GLY A 103 3.23 4.73 5.14
C GLY A 103 3.62 3.38 4.55
N ALA A 104 3.37 2.26 5.24
CA ALA A 104 3.59 0.93 4.70
C ALA A 104 2.50 0.56 3.67
N ALA A 105 2.92 -0.08 2.57
CA ALA A 105 2.02 -0.72 1.65
C ALA A 105 1.35 -1.91 2.34
N GLN A 106 0.02 -1.98 2.29
CA GLN A 106 -0.76 -3.09 2.83
C GLN A 106 -1.40 -3.84 1.67
N VAL A 107 -1.37 -5.18 1.71
CA VAL A 107 -1.83 -6.03 0.61
C VAL A 107 -2.89 -7.02 1.10
N TRP A 108 -4.03 -7.04 0.42
CA TRP A 108 -5.12 -7.97 0.66
C TRP A 108 -5.47 -8.69 -0.65
N GLY A 109 -4.78 -9.81 -0.89
CA GLY A 109 -4.93 -10.60 -2.11
C GLY A 109 -4.43 -9.84 -3.35
N ARG A 110 -5.36 -9.33 -4.16
CA ARG A 110 -5.07 -8.53 -5.36
C ARG A 110 -5.30 -7.04 -5.16
N GLU A 111 -5.78 -6.63 -3.98
CA GLU A 111 -5.92 -5.24 -3.61
C GLU A 111 -4.75 -4.82 -2.75
N ALA A 112 -4.36 -3.55 -2.85
CA ALA A 112 -3.39 -2.96 -1.97
C ALA A 112 -3.70 -1.50 -1.68
N GLN A 113 -3.23 -1.01 -0.54
CA GLN A 113 -3.29 0.38 -0.13
C GLN A 113 -1.88 0.87 0.21
N VAL A 114 -1.54 2.08 -0.21
CA VAL A 114 -0.33 2.78 0.23
C VAL A 114 -0.74 4.10 0.82
N ARG A 115 -0.37 4.34 2.08
CA ARG A 115 -0.45 5.68 2.66
C ARG A 115 0.75 6.48 2.22
N VAL A 116 0.52 7.67 1.70
CA VAL A 116 1.56 8.63 1.34
C VAL A 116 1.32 9.90 2.16
N ALA A 117 2.29 10.79 2.25
CA ALA A 117 2.14 11.97 3.11
C ALA A 117 0.89 12.78 2.73
N GLY A 118 -0.13 12.75 3.60
CA GLY A 118 -1.41 13.45 3.43
C GLY A 118 -2.40 12.78 2.46
N ASP A 119 -2.14 11.57 1.97
CA ASP A 119 -2.98 10.93 0.96
C ASP A 119 -2.93 9.40 1.01
N THR A 120 -3.80 8.74 0.24
CA THR A 120 -3.86 7.30 0.13
C THR A 120 -4.02 6.91 -1.33
N LEU A 121 -3.23 5.93 -1.77
CA LEU A 121 -3.40 5.29 -3.06
C LEU A 121 -3.96 3.89 -2.86
N PHE A 122 -4.87 3.50 -3.73
CA PHE A 122 -5.33 2.13 -3.87
C PHE A 122 -4.79 1.55 -5.16
N LEU A 123 -4.31 0.30 -5.09
CA LEU A 123 -3.75 -0.41 -6.22
C LEU A 123 -4.42 -1.77 -6.39
N HIS A 124 -4.58 -2.19 -7.65
CA HIS A 124 -5.01 -3.53 -8.00
C HIS A 124 -3.88 -4.28 -8.73
N ARG A 125 -3.78 -5.59 -8.49
CA ARG A 125 -2.82 -6.47 -9.16
C ARG A 125 -3.38 -6.98 -10.49
N PHE A 126 -2.82 -6.47 -11.58
CA PHE A 126 -3.07 -6.95 -12.93
C PHE A 126 -1.95 -7.89 -13.40
N SER A 127 -2.14 -8.51 -14.56
CA SER A 127 -1.12 -9.35 -15.20
C SER A 127 0.18 -8.59 -15.50
N LYS A 128 0.08 -7.28 -15.79
CA LYS A 128 1.24 -6.40 -16.03
C LYS A 128 1.90 -5.85 -14.75
N GLY A 129 1.34 -6.14 -13.58
CA GLY A 129 1.82 -5.66 -12.28
C GLY A 129 0.77 -4.88 -11.49
N TRP A 130 1.23 -4.17 -10.46
CA TRP A 130 0.39 -3.30 -9.64
C TRP A 130 0.11 -1.99 -10.36
N LEU A 131 -1.16 -1.60 -10.42
CA LEU A 131 -1.61 -0.35 -11.02
C LEU A 131 -2.49 0.41 -10.05
N VAL A 132 -2.43 1.73 -10.14
CA VAL A 132 -3.22 2.65 -9.31
C VAL A 132 -4.66 2.67 -9.83
N ARG A 133 -5.59 2.25 -8.98
CA ARG A 133 -7.04 2.31 -9.26
C ARG A 133 -7.70 3.55 -8.67
N ALA A 134 -7.09 4.11 -7.64
CA ALA A 134 -7.52 5.37 -7.04
C ALA A 134 -6.35 6.12 -6.40
N ALA A 135 -6.38 7.44 -6.50
CA ALA A 135 -5.38 8.36 -5.95
C ALA A 135 -6.05 9.65 -5.45
N GLY A 136 -5.35 10.39 -4.58
CA GLY A 136 -5.94 11.57 -3.97
C GLY A 136 -6.97 11.22 -2.90
N CYS A 137 -6.84 10.04 -2.28
CA CYS A 137 -7.88 9.49 -1.41
C CYS A 137 -7.72 9.92 0.05
N THR A 138 -8.76 10.58 0.59
CA THR A 138 -8.84 10.99 1.99
C THR A 138 -9.81 10.11 2.78
N SER A 139 -9.43 9.71 4.00
CA SER A 139 -10.29 8.93 4.89
C SER A 139 -11.44 9.78 5.42
N GLN A 140 -12.65 9.21 5.42
CA GLN A 140 -13.89 9.88 5.85
C GLN A 140 -14.49 9.19 7.10
N GLY A 141 -13.64 8.57 7.93
CA GLY A 141 -14.07 7.77 9.07
C GLY A 141 -14.73 6.45 8.62
N GLU A 142 -16.00 6.26 8.99
CA GLU A 142 -16.78 5.07 8.64
C GLU A 142 -17.30 5.07 7.19
N LYS A 143 -17.16 6.19 6.48
CA LYS A 143 -17.58 6.32 5.07
C LYS A 143 -16.46 5.85 4.14
N PRO A 144 -16.79 5.48 2.88
CA PRO A 144 -15.78 5.23 1.85
C PRO A 144 -14.81 6.40 1.71
N TYR A 145 -13.59 6.10 1.28
CA TYR A 145 -12.61 7.14 0.96
C TYR A 145 -13.18 8.06 -0.11
N ARG A 146 -12.85 9.34 -0.01
CA ARG A 146 -13.11 10.30 -1.07
C ARG A 146 -11.85 10.44 -1.89
N CYS A 147 -11.87 10.00 -3.15
CA CYS A 147 -10.73 10.09 -4.04
C CYS A 147 -10.90 11.24 -5.04
N LYS A 148 -9.77 11.77 -5.54
CA LYS A 148 -9.77 12.73 -6.66
C LYS A 148 -9.78 12.01 -8.00
N VAL A 149 -9.15 10.84 -8.05
CA VAL A 149 -9.05 9.98 -9.22
C VAL A 149 -9.47 8.58 -8.80
N GLU A 150 -10.44 7.98 -9.49
CA GLU A 150 -10.91 6.61 -9.27
C GLU A 150 -11.56 6.04 -10.54
N GLY A 151 -11.60 4.70 -10.64
CA GLY A 151 -12.25 3.94 -11.72
C GLY A 151 -12.66 2.54 -11.28
#